data_AF-Q4R165-F1
#
_entry.id   AF-Q4R165-F1
#
_cell.length_a   1.000
_cell.length_b   1.000
_cell.length_c   1.000
_cell.angle_alpha   90.00
_cell.angle_beta   90.00
_cell.angle_gamma   90.00
#
_symmetry.space_group_name_H-M   'P 1'
#
loop_
_entity.id
_entity.type
_entity.pdbx_description
1 polymer ?
#
loop_
_entity_poly.entity_id
_entity_poly.type
_entity_poly.pdbx_seq_one_letter_code
_entity_poly.pdbx_strand_id
1 'polypeptide(L)'
;MQQFVLFVLFFAGFSHALKSCETCLGSGYHYCADSKLCNTPACVNTIKEVLNCPHAPNATYDDNEARTKWLPLFGAGATNAKMAQKCFDNNWPTLKVSKRFLVNCSDPSPILPPTECAMITAVDVSQKILVMTFRATLGNTQLGEEVLNFLVAKKQFFDVGKVFEFFYDAYLALWRAGLEQEIRSLKYRYPDYELWVTGHSLGASLASVGASWVVKAGIFNPDSVKVFTAGQPRTGDYNYALWHQNTFAYSFRVVHHHDIVPHVPLQNAPVDHDRMYHHRTEVWYNNDMSVGSSYQICPEADGLYCVNQQVDLSWNDHTHYFNTDLNVYGDLGCPKK
;
A
#
# COMPACT_ATOMS: atom_id res chain seq x y z
N MET A 1 74.20 12.02 6.24
CA MET A 1 73.39 11.88 5.01
C MET A 1 72.20 11.02 5.37
N GLN A 2 71.03 11.63 5.61
CA GLN A 2 69.93 11.71 4.63
C GLN A 2 69.39 10.30 4.31
N GLN A 3 68.13 9.92 4.55
CA GLN A 3 66.87 10.66 4.47
C GLN A 3 65.88 10.10 5.52
N PHE A 4 65.25 10.97 6.30
CA PHE A 4 64.03 10.64 7.02
C PHE A 4 62.88 10.64 5.99
N VAL A 5 62.43 9.44 5.60
CA VAL A 5 61.23 9.25 4.78
C VAL A 5 60.02 9.55 5.67
N LEU A 6 59.51 10.78 5.58
CA LEU A 6 58.24 11.16 6.21
C LEU A 6 57.12 10.39 5.49
N PHE A 7 56.66 9.29 6.07
CA PHE A 7 55.41 8.64 5.68
C PHE A 7 54.27 9.59 6.03
N VAL A 8 53.84 10.40 5.05
CA VAL A 8 52.56 11.10 5.11
C VAL A 8 51.49 10.03 4.97
N LEU A 9 51.07 9.48 6.11
CA LEU A 9 49.85 8.69 6.22
C LEU A 9 48.71 9.59 5.78
N PHE A 10 48.28 9.43 4.53
CA PHE A 10 46.96 9.85 4.07
C PHE A 10 45.95 9.04 4.90
N PHE A 11 45.66 9.51 6.11
CA PHE A 11 44.36 9.25 6.71
C PHE A 11 43.37 9.94 5.77
N ALA A 12 42.85 9.18 4.81
CA ALA A 12 41.56 9.45 4.23
C ALA A 12 40.59 9.43 5.41
N GLY A 13 40.49 10.58 6.09
CA GLY A 13 39.54 10.77 7.16
C GLY A 13 38.20 10.45 6.54
N PHE A 14 37.60 9.34 6.97
CA PHE A 14 36.22 9.01 6.69
C PHE A 14 35.42 10.21 7.18
N SER A 15 35.16 11.18 6.30
CA SER A 15 34.31 12.30 6.62
C SER A 15 32.92 11.70 6.69
N HIS A 16 32.52 11.35 7.91
CA HIS A 16 31.14 11.04 8.27
C HIS A 16 30.37 12.36 8.20
N ALA A 17 30.33 12.96 7.01
CA ALA A 17 29.67 14.22 6.77
C ALA A 17 28.17 14.02 6.97
N LEU A 18 27.51 15.01 7.59
CA LEU A 18 26.05 15.17 7.61
C LEU A 18 25.55 15.44 6.18
N LYS A 19 25.60 14.42 5.32
CA LYS A 19 24.95 14.40 4.01
C LYS A 19 23.50 13.95 4.20
N SER A 20 22.58 14.48 3.38
CA SER A 20 21.26 13.87 3.25
C SER A 20 21.38 12.42 2.77
N CYS A 21 20.37 11.61 3.02
CA CYS A 21 20.37 10.22 2.58
C CYS A 21 20.57 10.11 1.06
N GLU A 22 19.86 10.91 0.26
CA GLU A 22 19.95 10.90 -1.21
C GLU A 22 21.36 11.25 -1.69
N THR A 23 21.98 12.26 -1.06
CA THR A 23 23.34 12.69 -1.43
C THR A 23 24.38 11.64 -1.02
N CYS A 24 24.15 10.96 0.11
CA CYS A 24 24.98 9.85 0.54
C CYS A 24 24.92 8.68 -0.45
N LEU A 25 23.71 8.25 -0.83
CA LEU A 25 23.50 7.18 -1.79
C LEU A 25 24.01 7.54 -3.18
N GLY A 26 23.79 8.78 -3.64
CA GLY A 26 24.32 9.28 -4.90
C GLY A 26 25.85 9.33 -4.95
N SER A 27 26.53 9.30 -3.79
CA SER A 27 27.98 9.16 -3.70
C SER A 27 28.47 7.70 -3.74
N GLY A 28 27.57 6.72 -3.89
CA GLY A 28 27.90 5.29 -3.87
C GLY A 28 28.09 4.70 -2.46
N TYR A 29 27.66 5.41 -1.42
CA TYR A 29 27.72 4.96 -0.02
C TYR A 29 26.36 4.46 0.48
N HIS A 30 26.33 3.88 1.68
CA HIS A 30 25.09 3.60 2.42
C HIS A 30 24.82 4.69 3.47
N TYR A 31 23.55 4.90 3.79
CA TYR A 31 23.11 5.81 4.83
C TYR A 31 22.62 5.03 6.04
N CYS A 32 22.92 5.50 7.25
CA CYS A 32 22.39 4.90 8.46
C CYS A 32 21.23 5.71 9.02
N ALA A 33 20.03 5.13 9.09
CA ALA A 33 18.85 5.82 9.58
C ALA A 33 18.95 6.11 11.10
N ASP A 34 19.51 5.17 11.87
CA ASP A 34 19.62 5.27 13.33
C ASP A 34 20.50 6.46 13.76
N SER A 35 21.69 6.57 13.18
CA SER A 35 22.66 7.61 13.51
C SER A 35 22.55 8.85 12.61
N LYS A 36 21.75 8.78 11.54
CA LYS A 36 21.64 9.82 10.49
C LYS A 36 22.96 10.19 9.84
N LEU A 37 23.88 9.23 9.71
CA LEU A 37 25.23 9.44 9.16
C LEU A 37 25.44 8.68 7.84
N CYS A 38 26.27 9.27 6.98
CA CYS A 38 26.69 8.66 5.73
C CYS A 38 27.94 7.79 5.92
N ASN A 39 27.95 6.60 5.31
CA ASN A 39 29.07 5.67 5.25
C ASN A 39 29.68 5.29 6.62
N THR A 40 28.82 5.11 7.63
CA THR A 40 29.24 4.68 8.98
C THR A 40 29.45 3.16 9.02
N PRO A 41 30.50 2.64 9.71
CA PRO A 41 30.75 1.20 9.82
C PRO A 41 29.74 0.45 10.69
N ALA A 42 29.11 1.13 11.67
CA ALA A 42 28.13 0.53 12.57
C ALA A 42 26.74 1.10 12.24
N CYS A 43 25.84 0.25 11.73
CA CYS A 43 24.46 0.61 11.45
C CYS A 43 23.53 -0.60 11.45
N VAL A 44 22.44 -0.54 12.21
CA VAL A 44 21.40 -1.60 12.20
C VAL A 44 20.45 -1.34 11.03
N ASN A 45 19.87 -0.14 10.96
CA ASN A 45 18.98 0.26 9.87
C ASN A 45 19.75 0.92 8.72
N THR A 46 20.39 0.07 7.90
CA THR A 46 21.17 0.49 6.74
C THR A 46 20.28 0.73 5.51
N ILE A 47 20.27 1.96 5.01
CA ILE A 47 19.60 2.35 3.78
C ILE A 47 20.60 2.33 2.62
N LYS A 48 20.23 1.62 1.54
CA LYS A 48 21.01 1.52 0.29
C LYS A 48 20.23 1.98 -0.95
N GLU A 49 18.94 2.22 -0.80
CA GLU A 49 18.02 2.53 -1.90
C GLU A 49 17.36 3.89 -1.62
N VAL A 50 17.31 4.78 -2.60
CA VAL A 50 16.77 6.15 -2.43
C VAL A 50 15.31 6.12 -2.03
N LEU A 51 14.55 5.11 -2.49
CA LEU A 51 13.17 4.85 -2.07
C LEU A 51 13.00 4.88 -0.54
N ASN A 52 13.98 4.35 0.19
CA ASN A 52 13.92 4.22 1.64
C ASN A 52 14.51 5.41 2.38
N CYS A 53 15.06 6.42 1.71
CA CYS A 53 15.60 7.59 2.40
C CYS A 53 14.54 8.29 3.26
N PRO A 54 14.80 8.64 4.54
CA PRO A 54 13.74 9.06 5.45
C PRO A 54 13.05 10.37 5.05
N HIS A 55 11.72 10.38 4.94
CA HIS A 55 10.91 11.55 4.58
C HIS A 55 9.64 11.66 5.44
N ALA A 56 9.21 12.89 5.69
CA ALA A 56 7.87 13.15 6.20
C ALA A 56 6.81 12.90 5.10
N PRO A 57 5.57 12.52 5.45
CA PRO A 57 4.53 12.34 4.44
C PRO A 57 4.13 13.68 3.81
N ASN A 58 3.69 13.64 2.55
CA ASN A 58 3.22 14.83 1.81
C ASN A 58 1.80 15.27 2.21
N ALA A 59 1.10 14.48 3.03
CA ALA A 59 -0.22 14.76 3.55
C ALA A 59 -0.28 14.45 5.06
N THR A 60 -1.25 15.00 5.76
CA THR A 60 -1.49 14.70 7.18
C THR A 60 -2.36 13.45 7.29
N TYR A 61 -1.89 12.45 8.03
CA TYR A 61 -2.71 11.30 8.42
C TYR A 61 -3.68 11.71 9.54
N ASP A 62 -4.96 11.35 9.41
CA ASP A 62 -6.01 11.59 10.40
C ASP A 62 -6.63 10.24 10.83
N ASP A 63 -6.37 9.83 12.08
CA ASP A 63 -6.91 8.59 12.67
C ASP A 63 -8.45 8.60 12.75
N ASN A 64 -9.06 9.77 12.95
CA ASN A 64 -10.52 9.88 12.96
C ASN A 64 -11.10 9.71 11.55
N GLU A 65 -10.47 10.26 10.50
CA GLU A 65 -10.86 10.00 9.11
C GLU A 65 -10.68 8.51 8.76
N ALA A 66 -9.57 7.90 9.19
CA ALA A 66 -9.31 6.47 9.03
C ALA A 66 -10.45 5.59 9.58
N ARG A 67 -10.93 5.89 10.79
CA ARG A 67 -12.00 5.13 11.45
C ARG A 67 -13.39 5.41 10.88
N THR A 68 -13.68 6.67 10.56
CA THR A 68 -15.05 7.10 10.23
C THR A 68 -15.36 7.08 8.74
N LYS A 69 -14.33 7.14 7.88
CA LYS A 69 -14.48 7.16 6.42
C LYS A 69 -13.84 5.93 5.78
N TRP A 70 -12.57 5.64 6.06
CA TRP A 70 -11.85 4.57 5.37
C TRP A 70 -12.23 3.16 5.83
N LEU A 71 -12.37 2.91 7.13
CA LEU A 71 -12.80 1.60 7.67
C LEU A 71 -14.16 1.12 7.09
N PRO A 72 -15.23 1.94 7.05
CA PRO A 72 -16.48 1.56 6.38
C PRO A 72 -16.32 1.23 4.89
N LEU A 73 -15.35 1.83 4.20
CA LEU A 73 -15.06 1.49 2.80
C LEU A 73 -14.44 0.10 2.66
N PHE A 74 -13.57 -0.33 3.59
CA PHE A 74 -13.07 -1.71 3.62
C PHE A 74 -14.23 -2.71 3.73
N GLY A 75 -15.13 -2.48 4.69
CA GLY A 75 -16.32 -3.32 4.88
C GLY A 75 -17.26 -3.29 3.66
N ALA A 76 -17.47 -2.13 3.04
CA ALA A 76 -18.31 -2.03 1.85
C ALA A 76 -17.72 -2.79 0.64
N GLY A 77 -16.40 -2.70 0.44
CA GLY A 77 -15.70 -3.46 -0.61
C GLY A 77 -15.75 -4.98 -0.38
N ALA A 78 -15.81 -5.40 0.88
CA ALA A 78 -15.86 -6.80 1.31
C ALA A 78 -17.16 -7.55 0.92
N THR A 79 -18.26 -6.83 0.69
CA THR A 79 -19.61 -7.42 0.68
C THR A 79 -20.40 -7.21 -0.63
N ASN A 80 -21.69 -7.52 -0.63
CA ASN A 80 -22.61 -7.27 -1.74
C ASN A 80 -23.14 -5.82 -1.73
N ALA A 81 -23.72 -5.37 -2.85
CA ALA A 81 -24.15 -3.98 -3.01
C ALA A 81 -25.18 -3.52 -1.97
N LYS A 82 -26.08 -4.42 -1.52
CA LYS A 82 -27.09 -4.10 -0.50
C LYS A 82 -26.44 -3.82 0.86
N MET A 83 -25.52 -4.69 1.26
CA MET A 83 -24.80 -4.54 2.53
C MET A 83 -23.79 -3.40 2.50
N ALA A 84 -23.15 -3.15 1.35
CA ALA A 84 -22.30 -1.99 1.14
C ALA A 84 -23.08 -0.67 1.27
N GLN A 85 -24.30 -0.59 0.72
CA GLN A 85 -25.14 0.58 0.93
C GLN A 85 -25.51 0.74 2.41
N LYS A 86 -25.80 -0.36 3.12
CA LYS A 86 -26.04 -0.33 4.57
C LYS A 86 -24.81 0.16 5.36
N CYS A 87 -23.60 -0.21 4.94
CA CYS A 87 -22.36 0.32 5.51
C CYS A 87 -22.29 1.85 5.41
N PHE A 88 -22.67 2.40 4.25
CA PHE A 88 -22.72 3.84 4.03
C PHE A 88 -23.85 4.48 4.82
N ASP A 89 -25.06 3.92 4.83
CA ASP A 89 -26.18 4.47 5.59
C ASP A 89 -25.88 4.55 7.10
N ASN A 90 -25.08 3.63 7.63
CA ASN A 90 -24.65 3.65 9.03
C ASN A 90 -23.54 4.68 9.32
N ASN A 91 -22.53 4.82 8.45
CA ASN A 91 -21.31 5.59 8.74
C ASN A 91 -21.15 6.87 7.92
N TRP A 92 -21.61 6.87 6.68
CA TRP A 92 -21.45 7.93 5.70
C TRP A 92 -22.71 8.08 4.83
N PRO A 93 -23.84 8.58 5.37
CA PRO A 93 -25.17 8.44 4.74
C PRO A 93 -25.34 9.12 3.38
N THR A 94 -24.48 10.09 3.06
CA THR A 94 -24.45 10.82 1.78
C THR A 94 -23.75 10.05 0.66
N LEU A 95 -22.96 9.02 0.99
CA LEU A 95 -22.29 8.16 0.01
C LEU A 95 -23.26 7.08 -0.50
N LYS A 96 -23.36 6.93 -1.83
CA LYS A 96 -24.26 5.98 -2.48
C LYS A 96 -23.48 5.05 -3.40
N VAL A 97 -23.76 3.74 -3.30
CA VAL A 97 -23.24 2.74 -4.22
C VAL A 97 -23.68 3.10 -5.64
N SER A 98 -22.72 3.21 -6.56
CA SER A 98 -22.98 3.39 -7.98
C SER A 98 -23.06 2.02 -8.67
N LYS A 99 -22.00 1.21 -8.55
CA LYS A 99 -21.95 -0.11 -9.19
C LYS A 99 -21.05 -1.07 -8.42
N ARG A 100 -21.40 -2.36 -8.45
CA ARG A 100 -20.57 -3.46 -7.97
C ARG A 100 -20.07 -4.30 -9.15
N PHE A 101 -18.80 -4.65 -9.11
CA PHE A 101 -18.17 -5.58 -10.04
C PHE A 101 -17.78 -6.86 -9.30
N LEU A 102 -17.92 -8.00 -9.98
CA LEU A 102 -17.48 -9.31 -9.52
C LEU A 102 -16.95 -10.07 -10.73
N VAL A 103 -15.70 -10.48 -10.67
CA VAL A 103 -15.03 -11.19 -11.76
C VAL A 103 -14.29 -12.40 -11.21
N ASN A 104 -14.13 -13.42 -12.04
CA ASN A 104 -13.17 -14.48 -11.78
C ASN A 104 -11.76 -13.92 -12.02
N CYS A 105 -10.91 -13.95 -11.00
CA CYS A 105 -9.51 -13.55 -11.07
C CYS A 105 -8.58 -14.69 -10.61
N SER A 106 -9.03 -15.94 -10.75
CA SER A 106 -8.24 -17.12 -10.41
C SER A 106 -6.96 -17.15 -11.22
N ASP A 107 -5.87 -17.55 -10.59
CA ASP A 107 -4.66 -17.91 -11.31
C ASP A 107 -4.95 -19.15 -12.19
N PRO A 108 -4.47 -19.19 -13.45
CA PRO A 108 -4.66 -20.35 -14.31
C PRO A 108 -3.90 -21.60 -13.83
N SER A 109 -2.96 -21.46 -12.89
CA SER A 109 -2.29 -22.57 -12.23
C SER A 109 -3.30 -23.48 -11.52
N PRO A 110 -3.29 -24.79 -11.79
CA PRO A 110 -4.23 -25.74 -11.18
C PRO A 110 -4.00 -25.96 -9.68
N ILE A 111 -2.93 -25.39 -9.12
CA ILE A 111 -2.57 -25.49 -7.71
C ILE A 111 -3.36 -24.48 -6.88
N LEU A 112 -3.73 -23.34 -7.47
CA LEU A 112 -4.42 -22.28 -6.77
C LEU A 112 -5.94 -22.49 -6.86
N PRO A 113 -6.67 -22.35 -5.74
CA PRO A 113 -8.12 -22.44 -5.74
C PRO A 113 -8.77 -21.29 -6.54
N PRO A 114 -9.99 -21.52 -7.05
CA PRO A 114 -10.75 -20.48 -7.73
C PRO A 114 -10.94 -19.25 -6.85
N THR A 115 -10.60 -18.09 -7.40
CA THR A 115 -10.64 -16.80 -6.70
C THR A 115 -11.51 -15.81 -7.46
N GLU A 116 -12.37 -15.10 -6.73
CA GLU A 116 -13.15 -14.01 -7.27
C GLU A 116 -12.66 -12.67 -6.73
N CYS A 117 -12.54 -11.69 -7.62
CA CYS A 117 -12.22 -10.32 -7.27
C CYS A 117 -13.48 -9.47 -7.40
N ALA A 118 -13.71 -8.59 -6.43
CA ALA A 118 -14.85 -7.69 -6.46
C ALA A 118 -14.41 -6.27 -6.10
N MET A 119 -15.22 -5.31 -6.51
CA MET A 119 -15.06 -3.93 -6.08
C MET A 119 -16.37 -3.17 -6.18
N ILE A 120 -16.45 -2.03 -5.50
CA ILE A 120 -17.61 -1.13 -5.54
C ILE A 120 -17.17 0.29 -5.90
N THR A 121 -17.86 0.89 -6.86
CA THR A 121 -17.84 2.33 -7.09
C THR A 121 -18.94 2.99 -6.28
N ALA A 122 -18.66 4.15 -5.68
CA ALA A 122 -19.65 4.93 -4.96
C ALA A 122 -19.45 6.43 -5.18
N VAL A 123 -20.50 7.22 -4.93
CA VAL A 123 -20.52 8.67 -5.18
C VAL A 123 -21.13 9.39 -3.98
N ASP A 124 -20.46 10.43 -3.51
CA ASP A 124 -21.00 11.41 -2.59
C ASP A 124 -21.03 12.79 -3.26
N VAL A 125 -22.22 13.23 -3.64
CA VAL A 125 -22.45 14.53 -4.27
C VAL A 125 -22.23 15.70 -3.30
N SER A 126 -22.52 15.50 -2.01
CA SER A 126 -22.41 16.55 -0.99
C SER A 126 -20.96 16.89 -0.67
N GLN A 127 -20.07 15.89 -0.67
CA GLN A 127 -18.64 16.04 -0.40
C GLN A 127 -17.79 16.06 -1.67
N LYS A 128 -18.40 15.87 -2.85
CA LYS A 128 -17.72 15.81 -4.16
C LYS A 128 -16.66 14.70 -4.23
N ILE A 129 -17.05 13.49 -3.84
CA ILE A 129 -16.15 12.32 -3.76
C ILE A 129 -16.68 11.18 -4.62
N LEU A 130 -15.79 10.56 -5.38
CA LEU A 130 -15.93 9.26 -6.00
C LEU A 130 -15.11 8.25 -5.21
N VAL A 131 -15.59 7.03 -5.07
CA VAL A 131 -14.89 5.96 -4.35
C VAL A 131 -14.68 4.75 -5.26
N MET A 132 -13.51 4.14 -5.15
CA MET A 132 -13.23 2.78 -5.60
C MET A 132 -12.74 1.97 -4.39
N THR A 133 -13.55 1.02 -3.93
CA THR A 133 -13.15 0.10 -2.84
C THR A 133 -13.06 -1.33 -3.35
N PHE A 134 -11.91 -1.97 -3.13
CA PHE A 134 -11.60 -3.31 -3.62
C PHE A 134 -11.71 -4.36 -2.52
N ARG A 135 -12.23 -5.52 -2.90
CA ARG A 135 -12.43 -6.67 -2.02
C ARG A 135 -11.12 -7.40 -1.75
N ALA A 136 -10.93 -7.84 -0.51
CA ALA A 136 -9.98 -8.90 -0.17
C ALA A 136 -10.39 -10.26 -0.80
N THR A 137 -9.55 -11.27 -0.64
CA THR A 137 -9.89 -12.66 -0.98
C THR A 137 -11.03 -13.17 -0.08
N LEU A 138 -11.97 -13.95 -0.63
CA LEU A 138 -13.07 -14.52 0.14
C LEU A 138 -12.65 -15.81 0.86
N GLY A 139 -12.80 -15.84 2.19
CA GLY A 139 -12.75 -17.07 2.98
C GLY A 139 -11.34 -17.60 3.24
N ASN A 140 -11.16 -18.18 4.42
CA ASN A 140 -9.98 -18.86 4.99
C ASN A 140 -8.62 -18.18 4.76
N THR A 141 -7.92 -17.85 5.85
CA THR A 141 -6.55 -17.28 5.85
C THR A 141 -5.60 -18.01 4.89
N GLN A 142 -5.74 -19.33 4.78
CA GLN A 142 -4.97 -20.17 3.88
C GLN A 142 -5.10 -19.77 2.39
N LEU A 143 -6.28 -19.34 1.92
CA LEU A 143 -6.45 -18.88 0.53
C LEU A 143 -5.65 -17.60 0.26
N GLY A 144 -5.68 -16.66 1.22
CA GLY A 144 -4.88 -15.45 1.15
C GLY A 144 -3.38 -15.76 1.16
N GLU A 145 -2.94 -16.64 2.06
CA GLU A 145 -1.54 -17.10 2.11
C GLU A 145 -1.08 -17.73 0.81
N GLU A 146 -1.82 -18.69 0.29
CA GLU A 146 -1.46 -19.42 -0.92
C GLU A 146 -1.30 -18.42 -2.07
N VAL A 147 -2.33 -17.61 -2.36
CA VAL A 147 -2.28 -16.63 -3.44
C VAL A 147 -1.09 -15.67 -3.31
N LEU A 148 -0.79 -15.20 -2.09
CA LEU A 148 0.32 -14.27 -1.87
C LEU A 148 1.70 -14.94 -1.93
N ASN A 149 1.80 -16.21 -1.56
CA ASN A 149 3.03 -16.99 -1.63
C ASN A 149 3.37 -17.43 -3.07
N PHE A 150 2.38 -17.52 -3.96
CA PHE A 150 2.58 -17.87 -5.37
C PHE A 150 2.81 -16.66 -6.30
N LEU A 151 3.02 -15.46 -5.73
CA LEU A 151 3.39 -14.26 -6.48
C LEU A 151 4.84 -14.37 -6.98
N VAL A 152 5.00 -14.89 -8.20
CA VAL A 152 6.33 -15.09 -8.83
C VAL A 152 6.54 -14.11 -10.00
N ALA A 153 5.62 -14.09 -10.95
CA ALA A 153 5.79 -13.34 -12.19
C ALA A 153 5.32 -11.88 -12.07
N LYS A 154 5.94 -11.00 -12.86
CA LYS A 154 5.62 -9.57 -12.88
C LYS A 154 5.33 -9.10 -14.29
N LYS A 155 4.41 -8.15 -14.41
CA LYS A 155 4.04 -7.49 -15.67
C LYS A 155 4.46 -6.04 -15.67
N GLN A 156 4.96 -5.58 -16.81
CA GLN A 156 5.27 -4.18 -17.04
C GLN A 156 3.98 -3.35 -16.84
N PHE A 157 4.05 -2.41 -15.92
CA PHE A 157 2.98 -1.48 -15.61
C PHE A 157 3.27 -0.15 -16.30
N PHE A 158 2.68 0.02 -17.49
CA PHE A 158 2.94 1.18 -18.35
C PHE A 158 4.47 1.40 -18.50
N ASP A 159 4.95 2.62 -18.31
CA ASP A 159 6.33 3.07 -18.40
C ASP A 159 7.02 3.26 -17.03
N VAL A 160 6.38 2.84 -15.92
CA VAL A 160 6.81 3.26 -14.56
C VAL A 160 7.39 2.13 -13.70
N GLY A 161 7.37 0.88 -14.17
CA GLY A 161 7.92 -0.27 -13.45
C GLY A 161 7.11 -1.53 -13.69
N LYS A 162 7.24 -2.51 -12.81
CA LYS A 162 6.47 -3.76 -12.87
C LYS A 162 5.64 -3.96 -11.61
N VAL A 163 4.48 -4.58 -11.79
CA VAL A 163 3.63 -5.06 -10.69
C VAL A 163 3.49 -6.58 -10.79
N PHE A 164 3.13 -7.25 -9.70
CA PHE A 164 2.85 -8.69 -9.80
C PHE A 164 1.76 -8.98 -10.83
N GLU A 165 2.01 -10.05 -11.60
CA GLU A 165 1.11 -10.49 -12.67
C GLU A 165 -0.30 -10.73 -12.15
N PHE A 166 -0.44 -11.38 -11.00
CA PHE A 166 -1.74 -11.60 -10.37
C PHE A 166 -2.51 -10.30 -10.11
N PHE A 167 -1.88 -9.30 -9.46
CA PHE A 167 -2.53 -8.01 -9.19
C PHE A 167 -2.88 -7.26 -10.50
N TYR A 168 -1.99 -7.34 -11.49
CA TYR A 168 -2.23 -6.76 -12.82
C TYR A 168 -3.45 -7.38 -13.49
N ASP A 169 -3.50 -8.71 -13.58
CA ASP A 169 -4.55 -9.43 -14.29
C ASP A 169 -5.89 -9.35 -13.57
N ALA A 170 -5.88 -9.44 -12.23
CA ALA A 170 -7.07 -9.26 -11.42
C ALA A 170 -7.69 -7.87 -11.62
N TYR A 171 -6.86 -6.81 -11.61
CA TYR A 171 -7.36 -5.47 -11.91
C TYR A 171 -7.82 -5.35 -13.38
N LEU A 172 -7.06 -5.90 -14.34
CA LEU A 172 -7.43 -5.86 -15.75
C LEU A 172 -8.74 -6.60 -16.05
N ALA A 173 -9.04 -7.66 -15.32
CA ALA A 173 -10.33 -8.35 -15.39
C ALA A 173 -11.47 -7.44 -14.94
N LEU A 174 -11.32 -6.74 -13.80
CA LEU A 174 -12.29 -5.73 -13.34
C LEU A 174 -12.45 -4.59 -14.37
N TRP A 175 -11.32 -4.08 -14.87
CA TRP A 175 -11.25 -3.03 -15.89
C TRP A 175 -12.11 -3.39 -17.11
N ARG A 176 -11.87 -4.57 -17.68
CA ARG A 176 -12.56 -5.11 -18.87
C ARG A 176 -14.01 -5.52 -18.61
N ALA A 177 -14.37 -5.85 -17.38
CA ALA A 177 -15.75 -6.15 -16.98
C ALA A 177 -16.66 -4.90 -16.89
N GLY A 178 -16.15 -3.72 -17.30
CA GLY A 178 -16.91 -2.49 -17.42
C GLY A 178 -16.55 -1.42 -16.38
N LEU A 179 -15.54 -1.65 -15.54
CA LEU A 179 -15.03 -0.62 -14.63
C LEU A 179 -14.48 0.57 -15.41
N GLU A 180 -13.84 0.35 -16.56
CA GLU A 180 -13.39 1.46 -17.43
C GLU A 180 -14.54 2.41 -17.77
N GLN A 181 -15.63 1.84 -18.29
CA GLN A 181 -16.80 2.61 -18.71
C GLN A 181 -17.45 3.33 -17.53
N GLU A 182 -17.51 2.68 -16.38
CA GLU A 182 -18.05 3.24 -15.14
C GLU A 182 -17.24 4.45 -14.68
N ILE A 183 -15.91 4.31 -14.53
CA ILE A 183 -15.05 5.39 -14.03
C ILE A 183 -15.01 6.56 -15.00
N ARG A 184 -14.97 6.31 -16.32
CA ARG A 184 -15.08 7.38 -17.32
C ARG A 184 -16.44 8.10 -17.25
N SER A 185 -17.54 7.36 -17.04
CA SER A 185 -18.88 7.95 -16.90
C SER A 185 -19.00 8.80 -15.64
N LEU A 186 -18.49 8.31 -14.50
CA LEU A 186 -18.45 9.04 -13.24
C LEU A 186 -17.60 10.31 -13.35
N LYS A 187 -16.39 10.22 -13.93
CA LYS A 187 -15.53 11.39 -14.14
C LYS A 187 -16.15 12.41 -15.09
N TYR A 188 -16.83 11.98 -16.15
CA TYR A 188 -17.55 12.88 -17.06
C TYR A 188 -18.70 13.61 -16.35
N ARG A 189 -19.47 12.89 -15.53
CA ARG A 189 -20.61 13.47 -14.78
C ARG A 189 -20.15 14.39 -13.64
N TYR A 190 -18.99 14.08 -13.05
CA TYR A 190 -18.45 14.74 -11.86
C TYR A 190 -16.97 15.12 -12.07
N PRO A 191 -16.68 16.07 -12.98
CA PRO A 191 -15.31 16.37 -13.41
C PRO A 191 -14.41 16.89 -12.30
N ASP A 192 -14.96 17.60 -11.31
CA ASP A 192 -14.21 18.26 -10.23
C ASP A 192 -14.19 17.46 -8.92
N TYR A 193 -14.59 16.19 -8.94
CA TYR A 193 -14.66 15.35 -7.73
C TYR A 193 -13.33 14.67 -7.45
N GLU A 194 -12.98 14.54 -6.18
CA GLU A 194 -11.87 13.70 -5.72
C GLU A 194 -12.19 12.22 -5.92
N LEU A 195 -11.17 11.40 -6.17
CA LEU A 195 -11.27 9.95 -6.19
C LEU A 195 -10.56 9.36 -4.97
N TRP A 196 -11.29 8.59 -4.17
CA TRP A 196 -10.78 7.87 -3.01
C TRP A 196 -10.66 6.39 -3.38
N VAL A 197 -9.44 5.86 -3.36
CA VAL A 197 -9.15 4.48 -3.75
C VAL A 197 -8.63 3.71 -2.55
N THR A 198 -9.26 2.57 -2.27
CA THR A 198 -9.01 1.84 -1.02
C THR A 198 -9.26 0.35 -1.13
N GLY A 199 -8.75 -0.39 -0.17
CA GLY A 199 -8.93 -1.83 -0.04
C GLY A 199 -8.12 -2.36 1.13
N HIS A 200 -8.44 -3.58 1.54
CA HIS A 200 -7.74 -4.33 2.57
C HIS A 200 -7.15 -5.61 1.97
N SER A 201 -5.98 -6.05 2.45
CA SER A 201 -5.34 -7.30 2.03
C SER A 201 -5.04 -7.31 0.52
N LEU A 202 -5.47 -8.34 -0.21
CA LEU A 202 -5.46 -8.36 -1.67
C LEU A 202 -6.09 -7.09 -2.29
N GLY A 203 -7.21 -6.63 -1.73
CA GLY A 203 -7.89 -5.42 -2.18
C GLY A 203 -7.02 -4.17 -2.05
N ALA A 204 -6.08 -4.13 -1.10
CA ALA A 204 -5.13 -3.03 -0.98
C ALA A 204 -4.13 -2.97 -2.14
N SER A 205 -3.59 -4.12 -2.59
CA SER A 205 -2.74 -4.15 -3.79
C SER A 205 -3.54 -3.76 -5.05
N LEU A 206 -4.79 -4.21 -5.16
CA LEU A 206 -5.68 -3.80 -6.27
C LEU A 206 -6.02 -2.31 -6.21
N ALA A 207 -6.12 -1.72 -5.02
CA ALA A 207 -6.32 -0.28 -4.84
C ALA A 207 -5.09 0.52 -5.29
N SER A 208 -3.88 0.10 -4.91
CA SER A 208 -2.61 0.68 -5.40
C SER A 208 -2.54 0.63 -6.93
N VAL A 209 -2.80 -0.54 -7.52
CA VAL A 209 -2.83 -0.72 -8.98
C VAL A 209 -3.92 0.15 -9.61
N GLY A 210 -5.12 0.19 -9.04
CA GLY A 210 -6.26 0.91 -9.59
C GLY A 210 -6.10 2.42 -9.58
N ALA A 211 -5.61 2.99 -8.47
CA ALA A 211 -5.26 4.41 -8.39
C ALA A 211 -4.20 4.77 -9.44
N SER A 212 -3.16 3.94 -9.53
CA SER A 212 -2.09 4.09 -10.52
C SER A 212 -2.64 4.05 -11.95
N TRP A 213 -3.56 3.13 -12.23
CA TRP A 213 -4.09 2.88 -13.57
C TRP A 213 -4.94 4.06 -14.06
N VAL A 214 -5.81 4.61 -13.22
CA VAL A 214 -6.67 5.74 -13.62
C VAL A 214 -5.86 7.02 -13.85
N VAL A 215 -4.72 7.19 -13.17
CA VAL A 215 -3.77 8.28 -13.44
C VAL A 215 -3.00 8.03 -14.74
N LYS A 216 -2.42 6.83 -14.93
CA LYS A 216 -1.67 6.49 -16.15
C LYS A 216 -2.55 6.46 -17.40
N ALA A 217 -3.83 6.15 -17.28
CA ALA A 217 -4.82 6.23 -18.36
C ALA A 217 -5.33 7.66 -18.64
N GLY A 218 -4.85 8.67 -17.89
CA GLY A 218 -5.20 10.08 -18.07
C GLY A 218 -6.64 10.42 -17.68
N ILE A 219 -7.28 9.64 -16.80
CA ILE A 219 -8.67 9.86 -16.38
C ILE A 219 -8.73 10.80 -15.18
N PHE A 220 -7.79 10.65 -14.22
CA PHE A 220 -7.67 11.52 -13.06
C PHE A 220 -6.28 12.15 -13.00
N ASN A 221 -6.23 13.39 -12.53
CA ASN A 221 -4.97 14.01 -12.11
C ASN A 221 -4.59 13.44 -10.74
N PRO A 222 -3.30 13.17 -10.50
CA PRO A 222 -2.85 12.58 -9.23
C PRO A 222 -3.23 13.39 -8.00
N ASP A 223 -3.24 14.73 -8.10
CA ASP A 223 -3.63 15.65 -7.01
C ASP A 223 -5.10 15.50 -6.58
N SER A 224 -5.94 14.87 -7.42
CA SER A 224 -7.35 14.59 -7.13
C SER A 224 -7.59 13.16 -6.64
N VAL A 225 -6.53 12.38 -6.36
CA VAL A 225 -6.64 10.98 -5.94
C VAL A 225 -6.07 10.81 -4.54
N LYS A 226 -6.87 10.26 -3.64
CA LYS A 226 -6.45 9.79 -2.32
C LYS A 226 -6.36 8.28 -2.31
N VAL A 227 -5.22 7.74 -1.88
CA VAL A 227 -5.01 6.29 -1.72
C VAL A 227 -4.87 5.97 -0.24
N PHE A 228 -5.68 5.05 0.25
CA PHE A 228 -5.61 4.60 1.64
C PHE A 228 -5.86 3.09 1.69
N THR A 229 -4.90 2.33 2.18
CA THR A 229 -4.96 0.87 2.16
C THR A 229 -4.67 0.28 3.52
N ALA A 230 -5.19 -0.91 3.79
CA ALA A 230 -4.95 -1.64 5.04
C ALA A 230 -4.32 -3.01 4.75
N GLY A 231 -3.23 -3.34 5.44
CA GLY A 231 -2.61 -4.66 5.36
C GLY A 231 -2.16 -4.98 3.93
N GLN A 232 -1.55 -4.01 3.25
CA GLN A 232 -1.20 -4.11 1.84
C GLN A 232 0.03 -5.01 1.64
N PRO A 233 -0.04 -6.07 0.79
CA PRO A 233 1.13 -6.82 0.35
C PRO A 233 2.07 -5.96 -0.52
N ARG A 234 3.35 -6.35 -0.66
CA ARG A 234 4.25 -5.66 -1.60
C ARG A 234 3.73 -5.81 -3.03
N THR A 235 3.40 -4.70 -3.68
CA THR A 235 2.64 -4.71 -4.94
C THR A 235 3.53 -4.68 -6.19
N GLY A 236 4.63 -3.93 -6.14
CA GLY A 236 5.46 -3.63 -7.32
C GLY A 236 6.96 -3.67 -7.05
N ASP A 237 7.71 -3.56 -8.14
CA ASP A 237 9.17 -3.42 -8.09
C ASP A 237 9.59 -2.02 -7.60
N TYR A 238 10.90 -1.79 -7.55
CA TYR A 238 11.47 -0.52 -7.10
C TYR A 238 10.91 0.68 -7.88
N ASN A 239 10.83 0.57 -9.21
CA ASN A 239 10.41 1.68 -10.07
C ASN A 239 8.93 2.00 -9.86
N TYR A 240 8.07 0.97 -9.77
CA TYR A 240 6.65 1.16 -9.48
C TYR A 240 6.45 1.80 -8.10
N ALA A 241 7.12 1.29 -7.06
CA ALA A 241 6.99 1.82 -5.71
C ALA A 241 7.45 3.29 -5.62
N LEU A 242 8.59 3.61 -6.25
CA LEU A 242 9.13 4.96 -6.30
C LEU A 242 8.20 5.92 -7.06
N TRP A 243 7.67 5.48 -8.20
CA TRP A 243 6.71 6.27 -8.95
C TRP A 243 5.42 6.50 -8.16
N HIS A 244 4.86 5.47 -7.51
CA HIS A 244 3.63 5.57 -6.75
C HIS A 244 3.73 6.59 -5.61
N GLN A 245 4.78 6.51 -4.77
CA GLN A 245 4.95 7.46 -3.67
C GLN A 245 5.18 8.91 -4.12
N ASN A 246 5.77 9.10 -5.30
CA ASN A 246 6.00 10.43 -5.87
C ASN A 246 4.78 10.98 -6.62
N THR A 247 3.82 10.10 -6.95
CA THR A 247 2.60 10.45 -7.70
C THR A 247 1.48 10.87 -6.75
N PHE A 248 1.25 10.13 -5.67
CA PHE A 248 0.11 10.37 -4.78
C PHE A 248 0.53 11.08 -3.50
N ALA A 249 0.22 12.37 -3.37
CA ALA A 249 0.51 13.14 -2.16
C ALA A 249 -0.22 12.58 -0.93
N TYR A 250 -1.49 12.20 -1.07
CA TYR A 250 -2.26 11.48 -0.07
C TYR A 250 -2.22 9.97 -0.39
N SER A 251 -1.25 9.27 0.20
CA SER A 251 -1.08 7.81 0.07
C SER A 251 -0.60 7.21 1.39
N PHE A 252 -1.49 6.47 2.06
CA PHE A 252 -1.19 5.80 3.33
C PHE A 252 -1.49 4.30 3.27
N ARG A 253 -0.57 3.50 3.83
CA ARG A 253 -0.75 2.08 4.11
C ARG A 253 -0.84 1.91 5.62
N VAL A 254 -2.03 1.65 6.17
CA VAL A 254 -2.16 1.33 7.60
C VAL A 254 -1.82 -0.13 7.86
N VAL A 255 -1.03 -0.37 8.90
CA VAL A 255 -0.60 -1.70 9.30
C VAL A 255 -0.92 -1.93 10.77
N HIS A 256 -1.62 -3.03 11.06
CA HIS A 256 -2.02 -3.41 12.40
C HIS A 256 -0.98 -4.34 13.01
N HIS A 257 -0.39 -3.93 14.13
CA HIS A 257 0.42 -4.75 15.02
C HIS A 257 1.40 -5.67 14.27
N HIS A 258 1.21 -6.99 14.31
CA HIS A 258 2.09 -7.96 13.66
C HIS A 258 1.46 -8.55 12.39
N ASP A 259 0.64 -7.78 11.66
CA ASP A 259 0.01 -8.22 10.42
C ASP A 259 1.05 -8.86 9.47
N ILE A 260 0.82 -10.12 9.12
CA ILE A 260 1.67 -10.91 8.23
C ILE A 260 1.68 -10.42 6.77
N VAL A 261 0.60 -9.83 6.28
CA VAL A 261 0.42 -9.57 4.84
C VAL A 261 1.35 -8.50 4.29
N PRO A 262 1.64 -7.39 5.00
CA PRO A 262 2.69 -6.47 4.59
C PRO A 262 4.08 -7.11 4.42
N HIS A 263 4.33 -8.28 4.99
CA HIS A 263 5.59 -8.98 4.84
C HIS A 263 5.67 -9.83 3.57
N VAL A 264 4.55 -10.03 2.87
CA VAL A 264 4.49 -10.88 1.67
C VAL A 264 4.27 -10.08 0.37
N PRO A 265 4.89 -10.52 -0.74
CA PRO A 265 6.05 -11.41 -0.73
C PRO A 265 7.24 -10.74 -0.04
N LEU A 266 8.21 -11.54 0.37
CA LEU A 266 9.44 -11.04 0.98
C LEU A 266 10.13 -10.07 0.00
N GLN A 267 10.70 -9.00 0.54
CA GLN A 267 11.46 -8.02 -0.25
C GLN A 267 12.56 -8.70 -1.09
N ASN A 268 13.24 -9.68 -0.48
CA ASN A 268 14.28 -10.49 -1.10
C ASN A 268 13.74 -11.91 -1.32
N ALA A 269 13.17 -12.19 -2.49
CA ALA A 269 12.87 -13.55 -2.88
C ALA A 269 14.17 -14.25 -3.36
N PRO A 270 14.46 -15.50 -2.94
CA PRO A 270 15.71 -16.19 -3.30
C PRO A 270 15.87 -16.46 -4.81
N VAL A 271 14.76 -16.51 -5.54
CA VAL A 271 14.69 -17.10 -6.89
C VAL A 271 14.79 -16.06 -7.99
N ASP A 272 14.40 -14.81 -7.72
CA ASP A 272 14.47 -13.73 -8.68
C ASP A 272 15.13 -12.53 -7.99
N HIS A 273 16.28 -12.07 -8.50
CA HIS A 273 16.99 -10.90 -7.97
C HIS A 273 16.15 -9.60 -8.00
N ASP A 274 14.98 -9.68 -8.62
CA ASP A 274 14.01 -8.64 -8.80
C ASP A 274 13.21 -8.46 -7.50
N ARG A 275 13.74 -7.62 -6.60
CA ARG A 275 13.14 -7.27 -5.30
C ARG A 275 11.78 -6.59 -5.44
N MET A 276 10.91 -6.78 -4.45
CA MET A 276 9.63 -6.06 -4.34
C MET A 276 9.68 -5.04 -3.23
N TYR A 277 8.93 -3.95 -3.40
CA TYR A 277 8.98 -2.83 -2.49
C TYR A 277 7.60 -2.30 -2.16
N HIS A 278 7.46 -1.87 -0.91
CA HIS A 278 6.40 -0.97 -0.52
C HIS A 278 6.69 0.46 -0.99
N HIS A 279 5.62 1.18 -1.32
CA HIS A 279 5.64 2.63 -1.43
C HIS A 279 5.30 3.26 -0.06
N ARG A 280 5.60 4.55 0.09
CA ARG A 280 5.17 5.36 1.24
C ARG A 280 3.66 5.63 1.24
N THR A 281 3.05 5.97 2.36
CA THR A 281 3.59 6.09 3.72
C THR A 281 3.00 4.97 4.58
N GLU A 282 3.82 4.24 5.34
CA GLU A 282 3.30 3.31 6.35
C GLU A 282 2.87 4.04 7.62
N VAL A 283 1.69 3.72 8.13
CA VAL A 283 1.20 4.14 9.44
C VAL A 283 0.95 2.89 10.27
N TRP A 284 1.84 2.66 11.23
CA TRP A 284 1.88 1.43 11.99
C TRP A 284 1.28 1.62 13.38
N TYR A 285 0.33 0.74 13.73
CA TYR A 285 -0.29 0.70 15.05
C TYR A 285 0.22 -0.51 15.80
N ASN A 286 1.19 -0.32 16.69
CA ASN A 286 1.72 -1.41 17.51
C ASN A 286 0.81 -1.70 18.73
N ASN A 287 -0.46 -2.00 18.47
CA ASN A 287 -1.54 -2.27 19.43
C ASN A 287 -2.81 -2.72 18.67
N ASP A 288 -3.92 -2.92 19.37
CA ASP A 288 -5.21 -3.37 18.83
C ASP A 288 -5.98 -2.33 17.96
N MET A 289 -5.40 -1.16 17.73
CA MET A 289 -6.03 -0.02 17.06
C MET A 289 -7.35 0.41 17.69
N SER A 290 -7.57 0.24 18.99
CA SER A 290 -8.71 0.85 19.69
C SER A 290 -8.68 2.39 19.61
N VAL A 291 -9.79 3.04 19.92
CA VAL A 291 -9.90 4.51 19.85
C VAL A 291 -8.94 5.14 20.86
N GLY A 292 -8.13 6.09 20.40
CA GLY A 292 -7.11 6.74 21.22
C GLY A 292 -5.78 5.99 21.30
N SER A 293 -5.67 4.81 20.69
CA SER A 293 -4.39 4.11 20.56
C SER A 293 -3.37 4.92 19.79
N SER A 294 -2.11 4.84 20.22
CA SER A 294 -0.98 5.49 19.55
C SER A 294 -0.65 4.81 18.22
N TYR A 295 -0.09 5.57 17.28
CA TYR A 295 0.46 5.08 16.03
C TYR A 295 1.78 5.76 15.71
N GLN A 296 2.56 5.12 14.84
CA GLN A 296 3.81 5.64 14.31
C GLN A 296 3.68 5.89 12.81
N ILE A 297 4.04 7.09 12.36
CA ILE A 297 4.24 7.38 10.95
C ILE A 297 5.67 6.98 10.60
N CYS A 298 5.80 6.01 9.71
CA CYS A 298 7.06 5.36 9.44
C CYS A 298 7.84 6.15 8.37
N PRO A 299 9.09 6.56 8.64
CA PRO A 299 9.78 7.54 7.81
C PRO A 299 10.46 6.93 6.59
N GLU A 300 10.59 5.61 6.45
CA GLU A 300 11.08 4.92 5.24
C GLU A 300 9.91 4.44 4.36
N ALA A 301 10.18 3.79 3.21
CA ALA A 301 9.16 3.19 2.35
C ALA A 301 9.05 1.67 2.55
N ASP A 302 10.20 0.99 2.57
CA ASP A 302 10.37 -0.42 2.89
C ASP A 302 11.74 -0.63 3.60
N GLY A 303 12.01 -1.80 4.17
CA GLY A 303 13.23 -2.06 4.97
C GLY A 303 12.94 -2.36 6.44
N LEU A 304 13.98 -2.41 7.29
CA LEU A 304 13.90 -2.93 8.66
C LEU A 304 13.43 -1.89 9.70
N TYR A 305 12.23 -1.37 9.52
CA TYR A 305 11.58 -0.36 10.39
C TYR A 305 10.08 -0.64 10.51
N CYS A 306 9.43 -0.13 11.56
CA CYS A 306 8.01 -0.34 11.85
C CYS A 306 7.61 -1.82 11.79
N VAL A 307 6.59 -2.20 11.01
CA VAL A 307 6.08 -3.58 11.00
C VAL A 307 7.16 -4.59 10.63
N ASN A 308 8.09 -4.22 9.74
CA ASN A 308 9.16 -5.12 9.29
C ASN A 308 10.18 -5.47 10.41
N GLN A 309 10.12 -4.83 11.59
CA GLN A 309 10.92 -5.21 12.76
C GLN A 309 10.33 -6.41 13.52
N GLN A 310 9.07 -6.77 13.24
CA GLN A 310 8.38 -7.88 13.88
C GLN A 310 8.70 -9.19 13.17
N VAL A 311 8.86 -10.26 13.95
CA VAL A 311 9.17 -11.61 13.44
C VAL A 311 8.08 -12.62 13.78
N ASP A 312 7.25 -12.32 14.78
CA ASP A 312 6.11 -13.10 15.25
C ASP A 312 4.81 -12.61 14.58
N LEU A 313 4.65 -12.97 13.31
CA LEU A 313 3.57 -12.47 12.45
C LEU A 313 2.22 -13.15 12.76
N SER A 314 1.11 -12.42 12.58
CA SER A 314 -0.24 -12.79 13.00
C SER A 314 -1.30 -12.58 11.91
N TRP A 315 -2.00 -13.66 11.54
CA TRP A 315 -3.22 -13.59 10.71
C TRP A 315 -4.40 -12.95 11.42
N ASN A 316 -4.46 -13.08 12.75
CA ASN A 316 -5.50 -12.43 13.51
C ASN A 316 -5.37 -10.90 13.39
N ASP A 317 -4.14 -10.39 13.42
CA ASP A 317 -3.89 -8.96 13.27
C ASP A 317 -4.21 -8.50 11.84
N HIS A 318 -3.95 -9.34 10.84
CA HIS A 318 -4.36 -9.05 9.47
C HIS A 318 -5.87 -8.89 9.28
N THR A 319 -6.66 -9.69 10.00
CA THR A 319 -8.13 -9.69 9.87
C THR A 319 -8.81 -8.64 10.73
N HIS A 320 -8.10 -8.02 11.66
CA HIS A 320 -8.62 -7.01 12.57
C HIS A 320 -8.00 -5.66 12.29
N TYR A 321 -8.80 -4.65 11.99
CA TYR A 321 -8.31 -3.28 11.79
C TYR A 321 -9.20 -2.31 12.54
N PHE A 322 -8.61 -1.31 13.21
CA PHE A 322 -9.35 -0.38 14.07
C PHE A 322 -10.24 -1.11 15.08
N ASN A 323 -9.64 -2.10 15.76
CA ASN A 323 -10.30 -3.03 16.68
C ASN A 323 -11.54 -3.73 16.09
N THR A 324 -11.59 -3.98 14.78
CA THR A 324 -12.79 -4.48 14.07
C THR A 324 -12.44 -5.67 13.17
N ASP A 325 -13.16 -6.79 13.36
CA ASP A 325 -13.04 -7.98 12.51
C ASP A 325 -13.61 -7.71 11.11
N LEU A 326 -12.71 -7.54 10.13
CA LEU A 326 -13.07 -7.24 8.76
C LEU A 326 -13.72 -8.42 8.03
N ASN A 327 -13.61 -9.66 8.54
CA ASN A 327 -14.24 -10.83 7.91
C ASN A 327 -15.77 -10.76 7.94
N VAL A 328 -16.34 -10.13 8.97
CA VAL A 328 -17.80 -10.05 9.16
C VAL A 328 -18.33 -8.63 9.12
N TYR A 329 -17.47 -7.62 9.30
CA TYR A 329 -17.89 -6.21 9.42
C TYR A 329 -18.75 -5.73 8.26
N GLY A 330 -18.34 -6.02 7.01
CA GLY A 330 -19.09 -5.68 5.81
C GLY A 330 -20.47 -6.35 5.74
N ASP A 331 -20.53 -7.66 6.05
CA ASP A 331 -21.75 -8.46 6.00
C ASP A 331 -22.73 -8.15 7.13
N LEU A 332 -22.28 -7.47 8.19
CA LEU A 332 -23.14 -6.91 9.23
C LEU A 332 -23.64 -5.49 8.88
N GLY A 333 -23.14 -4.90 7.79
CA GLY A 333 -23.49 -3.56 7.33
C GLY A 333 -22.71 -2.48 8.07
N CYS A 334 -21.47 -2.77 8.44
CA CYS A 334 -20.55 -1.86 9.10
C CYS A 334 -21.18 -1.16 10.32
N PRO A 335 -21.61 -1.89 11.37
CA PRO A 335 -22.21 -1.27 12.54
C PRO A 335 -21.24 -0.26 13.17
N LYS A 336 -21.76 0.93 13.53
CA LYS A 336 -20.99 1.91 14.30
C LYS A 336 -20.59 1.31 15.65
N LYS A 337 -19.34 1.58 16.06
CA LYS A 337 -18.84 1.27 17.40
C LYS A 337 -18.98 2.45 18.34
#